data_AF-A0A5E6NL19-F1
#
_entry.id   AF-A0A5E6NL19-F1
#
_cell.length_a   1.000
_cell.length_b   1.000
_cell.length_c   1.000
_cell.angle_alpha   90.00
_cell.angle_beta   90.00
_cell.angle_gamma   90.00
#
_symmetry.space_group_name_H-M   'P 1'
#
loop_
_entity.id
_entity.type
_entity.pdbx_description
1 polymer ?
#
loop_
_entity_poly.entity_id
_entity_poly.type
_entity_poly.pdbx_seq_one_letter_code
_entity_poly.pdbx_strand_id
1 'polypeptide(L)'
;MDVNEAPKNIQLSNKTIEDGSASGTVIGTVTATDEDAGTDSTKLSYHLEGSTSNKDFSINSKGELSIKAKVDKKQKGDYYFSISASDPQGNKSKKKLFHITVTKATPKFAITTADVSTPENADKVINLTTNRGGADFLIAGGADENKFSLSGTTLTFKATDFEARDDKTYSVEITANRAGTNGGANEHATKTITVTVTDLDDEAPTDIQINDAVFIDGYVFSCR
;
A
#
# COMPACT_ATOMS: atom_id res chain seq x y z
N MET A 1 35.62 -30.79 38.80
CA MET A 1 34.98 -29.49 38.58
C MET A 1 34.61 -29.47 37.12
N ASP A 2 33.37 -29.14 36.81
CA ASP A 2 32.91 -28.97 35.43
C ASP A 2 33.54 -27.71 34.82
N VAL A 3 33.80 -27.71 33.51
CA VAL A 3 34.41 -26.58 32.80
C VAL A 3 33.38 -26.00 31.85
N ASN A 4 33.10 -24.71 31.99
CA ASN A 4 32.14 -24.03 31.13
C ASN A 4 32.57 -24.06 29.66
N GLU A 5 31.74 -24.63 28.79
CA GLU A 5 31.90 -24.71 27.34
C GLU A 5 31.42 -23.43 26.63
N ALA A 6 31.66 -23.38 25.32
CA ALA A 6 31.16 -22.30 24.47
C ALA A 6 29.83 -22.67 23.82
N PRO A 7 28.97 -21.69 23.49
CA PRO A 7 27.73 -21.96 22.79
C PRO A 7 27.93 -22.64 21.43
N LYS A 8 26.97 -23.48 21.04
CA LYS A 8 26.92 -24.23 19.76
C LYS A 8 25.54 -24.18 19.12
N ASN A 9 25.40 -24.84 17.96
CA ASN A 9 24.14 -24.98 17.21
C ASN A 9 23.42 -23.67 16.89
N ILE A 10 24.14 -22.63 16.45
CA ILE A 10 23.51 -21.37 16.06
C ILE A 10 22.51 -21.61 14.91
N GLN A 11 21.27 -21.14 15.07
CA GLN A 11 20.21 -21.21 14.08
C GLN A 11 19.58 -19.83 13.87
N LEU A 12 18.90 -19.67 12.74
CA LEU A 12 18.08 -18.52 12.42
C LEU A 12 16.73 -19.04 11.93
N SER A 13 15.65 -18.55 12.53
CA SER A 13 14.28 -19.04 12.30
C SER A 13 13.75 -18.80 10.89
N ASN A 14 14.27 -17.79 10.18
CA ASN A 14 13.85 -17.49 8.81
C ASN A 14 15.04 -17.02 7.96
N LYS A 15 15.04 -17.38 6.68
CA LYS A 15 16.15 -17.13 5.74
C LYS A 15 15.72 -16.33 4.51
N THR A 16 14.54 -15.72 4.55
CA THR A 16 14.04 -14.91 3.44
C THR A 16 13.58 -13.54 3.93
N ILE A 17 13.76 -12.53 3.09
CA ILE A 17 13.18 -11.19 3.26
C ILE A 17 12.56 -10.73 1.95
N GLU A 18 11.44 -10.03 1.98
CA GLU A 18 10.79 -9.52 0.76
C GLU A 18 11.47 -8.25 0.24
N ASP A 19 11.58 -8.14 -1.07
CA ASP A 19 11.92 -6.89 -1.75
C ASP A 19 10.98 -5.75 -1.32
N GLY A 20 11.51 -4.55 -1.11
CA GLY A 20 10.75 -3.42 -0.59
C GLY A 20 10.51 -3.41 0.92
N SER A 21 10.95 -4.43 1.67
CA SER A 21 10.92 -4.43 3.14
C SER A 21 11.59 -3.17 3.70
N ALA A 22 10.95 -2.49 4.65
CA ALA A 22 11.46 -1.23 5.21
C ALA A 22 12.63 -1.47 6.18
N SER A 23 13.38 -0.41 6.49
CA SER A 23 14.35 -0.43 7.59
C SER A 23 13.65 -0.82 8.90
N GLY A 24 14.32 -1.62 9.71
CA GLY A 24 13.80 -2.18 10.96
C GLY A 24 13.00 -3.48 10.79
N THR A 25 12.72 -3.93 9.56
CA THR A 25 12.02 -5.22 9.34
C THR A 25 12.81 -6.36 9.96
N VAL A 26 12.18 -7.10 10.87
CA VAL A 26 12.76 -8.30 11.51
C VAL A 26 12.75 -9.43 10.50
N ILE A 27 13.93 -10.02 10.26
CA ILE A 27 14.11 -11.17 9.39
C ILE A 27 13.75 -12.44 10.15
N GLY A 28 14.24 -12.56 11.38
CA GLY A 28 13.97 -13.69 12.26
C GLY A 28 14.78 -13.60 13.55
N THR A 29 14.58 -14.58 14.42
CA THR A 29 15.30 -14.73 15.69
C THR A 29 16.43 -15.73 15.57
N VAL A 30 17.59 -15.36 16.09
CA VAL A 30 18.78 -16.19 16.24
C VAL A 30 18.70 -16.94 17.56
N THR A 31 19.05 -18.23 17.53
CA THR A 31 19.12 -19.09 18.72
C THR A 31 20.42 -19.88 18.72
N ALA A 32 20.89 -20.27 19.90
CA ALA A 32 22.01 -21.19 20.10
C ALA A 32 21.75 -22.04 21.36
N THR A 33 22.52 -23.12 21.52
CA THR A 33 22.47 -24.02 22.69
C THR A 33 23.82 -24.02 23.39
N ASP A 34 23.83 -24.13 24.69
CA ASP A 34 25.04 -24.19 25.51
C ASP A 34 24.81 -25.25 26.61
N GLU A 35 25.80 -26.11 26.85
CA GLU A 35 25.65 -27.28 27.73
C GLU A 35 25.58 -26.88 29.20
N ASP A 36 26.28 -25.81 29.58
CA ASP A 36 26.32 -25.26 30.94
C ASP A 36 25.18 -24.28 31.22
N ALA A 37 24.68 -23.59 30.19
CA ALA A 37 23.54 -22.68 30.33
C ALA A 37 22.21 -23.42 30.62
N GLY A 38 22.18 -24.75 30.51
CA GLY A 38 20.98 -25.57 30.64
C GLY A 38 19.94 -25.20 29.58
N THR A 39 18.67 -25.09 29.98
CA THR A 39 17.57 -24.71 29.07
C THR A 39 17.40 -23.19 28.92
N ASP A 40 18.19 -22.37 29.63
CA ASP A 40 18.01 -20.92 29.66
C ASP A 40 18.85 -20.23 28.58
N SER A 41 18.45 -20.42 27.32
CA SER A 41 19.08 -19.79 26.16
C SER A 41 18.90 -18.26 26.12
N THR A 42 18.16 -17.67 27.07
CA THR A 42 17.95 -16.21 27.16
C THR A 42 19.18 -15.48 27.69
N LYS A 43 20.14 -16.21 28.27
CA LYS A 43 21.41 -15.68 28.77
C LYS A 43 22.50 -15.57 27.71
N LEU A 44 22.27 -16.13 26.52
CA LEU A 44 23.22 -16.06 25.42
C LEU A 44 23.11 -14.71 24.70
N SER A 45 24.26 -14.14 24.35
CA SER A 45 24.37 -12.93 23.54
C SER A 45 24.80 -13.27 22.12
N TYR A 46 24.26 -12.56 21.13
CA TYR A 46 24.53 -12.82 19.71
C TYR A 46 25.25 -11.65 19.07
N HIS A 47 26.26 -11.95 18.26
CA HIS A 47 27.15 -10.95 17.68
C HIS A 47 27.23 -11.12 16.17
N LEU A 48 27.03 -10.03 15.42
CA LEU A 48 27.29 -10.00 13.99
C LEU A 48 28.81 -9.96 13.77
N GLU A 49 29.31 -10.85 12.93
CA GLU A 49 30.74 -11.08 12.69
C GLU A 49 31.13 -10.76 11.23
N GLY A 50 32.11 -9.88 11.03
CA GLY A 50 32.62 -9.50 9.70
C GLY A 50 32.40 -8.02 9.32
N SER A 51 33.10 -7.53 8.30
CA SER A 51 33.17 -6.08 8.01
C SER A 51 32.20 -5.58 6.93
N THR A 52 31.81 -6.40 5.96
CA THR A 52 31.13 -5.89 4.74
C THR A 52 29.60 -6.02 4.74
N SER A 53 29.04 -7.01 5.43
CA SER A 53 27.58 -7.25 5.48
C SER A 53 26.94 -6.88 6.82
N ASN A 54 27.73 -6.72 7.88
CA ASN A 54 27.23 -6.32 9.21
C ASN A 54 26.61 -4.91 9.23
N LYS A 55 26.97 -4.07 8.24
CA LYS A 55 26.40 -2.74 8.09
C LYS A 55 24.91 -2.75 7.74
N ASP A 56 24.42 -3.83 7.13
CA ASP A 56 23.04 -3.93 6.67
C ASP A 56 22.12 -4.53 7.75
N PHE A 57 22.67 -5.08 8.83
CA PHE A 57 21.92 -5.80 9.85
C PHE A 57 22.13 -5.26 11.26
N SER A 58 21.10 -5.39 12.10
CA SER A 58 21.15 -5.25 13.55
C SER A 58 20.66 -6.51 14.21
N ILE A 59 21.22 -6.84 15.37
CA ILE A 59 20.71 -7.90 16.25
C ILE A 59 20.52 -7.30 17.64
N ASN A 60 19.36 -7.54 18.25
CA ASN A 60 19.09 -7.07 19.61
C ASN A 60 19.42 -8.14 20.67
N SER A 61 19.25 -7.79 21.95
CA SER A 61 19.54 -8.69 23.07
C SER A 61 18.66 -9.93 23.13
N LYS A 62 17.51 -9.95 22.43
CA LYS A 62 16.63 -11.12 22.30
C LYS A 62 16.99 -12.01 21.10
N GLY A 63 18.05 -11.67 20.37
CA GLY A 63 18.45 -12.37 19.15
C GLY A 63 17.62 -12.01 17.92
N GLU A 64 16.77 -10.98 17.96
CA GLU A 64 15.99 -10.55 16.80
C GLU A 64 16.92 -9.83 15.81
N LEU A 65 17.08 -10.43 14.63
CA LEU A 65 17.86 -9.91 13.53
C LEU A 65 16.97 -9.06 12.62
N SER A 66 17.35 -7.82 12.34
CA SER A 66 16.63 -6.88 11.48
C SER A 66 17.51 -6.21 10.44
N ILE A 67 16.91 -5.75 9.35
CA ILE A 67 17.57 -4.99 8.29
C ILE A 67 17.66 -3.50 8.67
N LYS A 68 18.78 -2.83 8.40
CA LYS A 68 19.02 -1.41 8.70
C LYS A 68 18.59 -0.45 7.59
N ALA A 69 18.35 -0.96 6.39
CA ALA A 69 17.95 -0.19 5.22
C ALA A 69 16.79 -0.86 4.50
N LYS A 70 16.10 -0.09 3.64
CA LYS A 70 15.09 -0.66 2.75
C LYS A 70 15.74 -1.71 1.84
N VAL A 71 15.11 -2.87 1.72
CA VAL A 71 15.55 -3.90 0.77
C VAL A 71 15.18 -3.47 -0.64
N ASP A 72 16.17 -3.47 -1.53
CA ASP A 72 15.99 -3.22 -2.96
C ASP A 72 16.75 -4.29 -3.73
N LYS A 73 16.00 -5.27 -4.26
CA LYS A 73 16.54 -6.41 -4.99
C LYS A 73 17.35 -6.00 -6.23
N LYS A 74 17.07 -4.83 -6.83
CA LYS A 74 17.80 -4.32 -7.99
C LYS A 74 19.15 -3.74 -7.60
N GLN A 75 19.26 -3.14 -6.42
CA GLN A 75 20.52 -2.59 -5.90
C GLN A 75 21.40 -3.67 -5.27
N LYS A 76 20.79 -4.61 -4.55
CA LYS A 76 21.47 -5.71 -3.88
C LYS A 76 20.60 -6.95 -3.92
N GLY A 77 21.16 -8.05 -4.45
CA GLY A 77 20.52 -9.35 -4.46
C GLY A 77 20.46 -9.95 -3.05
N ASP A 78 21.07 -11.11 -2.86
CA ASP A 78 21.03 -11.80 -1.57
C ASP A 78 22.06 -11.26 -0.57
N TYR A 79 21.82 -11.52 0.71
CA TYR A 79 22.69 -11.11 1.79
C TYR A 79 23.41 -12.30 2.43
N TYR A 80 24.65 -12.06 2.86
CA TYR A 80 25.50 -13.04 3.52
C TYR A 80 26.17 -12.41 4.73
N PHE A 81 26.01 -12.96 5.93
CA PHE A 81 26.66 -12.46 7.15
C PHE A 81 27.01 -13.61 8.08
N SER A 82 27.95 -13.41 9.00
CA SER A 82 28.27 -14.40 10.02
C SER A 82 27.75 -13.96 11.39
N ILE A 83 27.36 -14.93 12.21
CA ILE A 83 26.99 -14.68 13.61
C ILE A 83 27.81 -15.59 14.53
N SER A 84 28.22 -15.07 15.68
CA SER A 84 28.69 -15.85 16.82
C SER A 84 27.73 -15.68 18.01
N ALA A 85 27.81 -16.59 18.97
CA ALA A 85 27.11 -16.49 20.24
C ALA A 85 28.13 -16.53 21.39
N SER A 86 27.80 -15.87 22.51
CA SER A 86 28.59 -15.92 23.73
C SER A 86 27.72 -16.17 24.95
N ASP A 87 28.26 -16.89 25.92
CA ASP A 87 27.65 -17.06 27.23
C ASP A 87 27.95 -15.85 28.16
N PRO A 88 27.38 -15.80 29.38
CA PRO A 88 27.67 -14.75 30.35
C PRO A 88 29.12 -14.72 30.87
N GLN A 89 29.85 -15.84 30.77
CA GLN A 89 31.24 -15.98 31.22
C GLN A 89 32.24 -15.52 30.15
N GLY A 90 31.77 -15.26 28.92
CA GLY A 90 32.55 -14.74 27.81
C GLY A 90 33.07 -15.81 26.86
N ASN A 91 32.72 -17.09 27.02
CA ASN A 91 33.08 -18.10 26.03
C ASN A 91 32.32 -17.83 24.73
N LYS A 92 33.03 -17.93 23.60
CA LYS A 92 32.47 -17.61 22.28
C LYS A 92 32.42 -18.82 21.38
N SER A 93 31.29 -18.98 20.69
CA SER A 93 31.12 -19.98 19.65
C SER A 93 32.04 -19.69 18.44
N LYS A 94 32.19 -20.68 17.56
CA LYS A 94 32.63 -20.41 16.19
C LYS A 94 31.58 -19.56 15.47
N LYS A 95 32.04 -18.70 14.55
CA LYS A 95 31.15 -17.96 13.66
C LYS A 95 30.45 -18.89 12.67
N LYS A 96 29.17 -18.66 12.41
CA LYS A 96 28.37 -19.38 11.41
C LYS A 96 27.88 -18.43 10.33
N LEU A 97 28.10 -18.79 9.06
CA LEU A 97 27.62 -18.04 7.91
C LEU A 97 26.12 -18.30 7.68
N PHE A 98 25.37 -17.23 7.47
CA PHE A 98 23.98 -17.24 7.07
C PHE A 98 23.82 -16.58 5.71
N HIS A 99 22.86 -17.10 4.94
CA HIS A 99 22.44 -16.58 3.65
C HIS A 99 20.96 -16.22 3.77
N ILE A 100 20.62 -14.99 3.43
CA ILE A 100 19.24 -14.49 3.34
C ILE A 100 18.91 -14.24 1.87
N THR A 101 17.88 -14.95 1.40
CA THR A 101 17.37 -14.78 0.04
C THR A 101 16.39 -13.62 -0.03
N VAL A 102 16.59 -12.71 -0.99
CA VAL A 102 15.62 -11.64 -1.27
C VAL A 102 14.55 -12.17 -2.22
N THR A 103 13.36 -12.34 -1.65
CA THR A 103 12.17 -12.81 -2.37
C THR A 103 11.44 -11.64 -3.02
N LYS A 104 10.63 -11.92 -4.04
CA LYS A 104 9.82 -10.88 -4.70
C LYS A 104 8.76 -10.40 -3.72
N ALA A 105 8.52 -9.09 -3.67
CA ALA A 105 7.43 -8.53 -2.89
C ALA A 105 6.09 -9.17 -3.29
N THR A 106 5.32 -9.63 -2.31
CA THR A 106 3.94 -10.06 -2.52
C THR A 106 3.06 -8.81 -2.62
N PRO A 107 2.33 -8.57 -3.73
CA PRO A 107 1.47 -7.39 -3.83
C PRO A 107 0.44 -7.38 -2.70
N LYS A 108 0.29 -6.26 -1.99
CA LYS A 108 -0.79 -6.10 -1.01
C LYS A 108 -2.14 -6.13 -1.70
N PHE A 109 -3.18 -6.60 -1.00
CA PHE A 109 -4.52 -6.60 -1.54
C PHE A 109 -4.96 -5.15 -1.79
N ALA A 110 -5.53 -4.89 -2.96
CA ALA A 110 -5.85 -3.54 -3.38
C ALA A 110 -7.03 -3.53 -4.36
N ILE A 111 -7.84 -2.47 -4.26
CA ILE A 111 -8.84 -2.11 -5.27
C ILE A 111 -8.10 -1.49 -6.47
N THR A 112 -8.33 -2.04 -7.65
CA THR A 112 -7.68 -1.63 -8.91
C THR A 112 -8.60 -0.84 -9.83
N THR A 113 -9.87 -0.68 -9.48
CA THR A 113 -10.82 0.18 -10.21
C THR A 113 -10.24 1.58 -10.40
N ALA A 114 -10.19 2.06 -11.64
CA ALA A 114 -9.73 3.41 -11.94
C ALA A 114 -10.83 4.45 -11.65
N ASP A 115 -10.43 5.71 -11.50
CA ASP A 115 -11.36 6.83 -11.59
C ASP A 115 -11.93 6.90 -13.02
N VAL A 116 -13.13 7.43 -13.15
CA VAL A 116 -13.88 7.43 -14.41
C VAL A 116 -14.49 8.79 -14.69
N SER A 117 -14.98 8.98 -15.91
CA SER A 117 -15.83 10.11 -16.27
C SER A 117 -17.12 9.65 -16.93
N THR A 118 -18.10 10.55 -16.90
CA THR A 118 -19.39 10.38 -17.57
C THR A 118 -19.91 11.74 -18.03
N PRO A 119 -20.63 11.81 -19.16
CA PRO A 119 -21.40 13.01 -19.50
C PRO A 119 -22.39 13.35 -18.39
N GLU A 120 -22.73 14.63 -18.28
CA GLU A 120 -23.81 15.06 -17.41
C GLU A 120 -25.12 14.35 -17.73
N ASN A 121 -25.97 14.25 -16.71
CA ASN A 121 -27.29 13.64 -16.82
C ASN A 121 -27.28 12.17 -17.35
N ALA A 122 -26.09 11.54 -17.42
CA ALA A 122 -25.89 10.17 -17.87
C ALA A 122 -25.26 9.32 -16.75
N ASP A 123 -26.10 8.53 -16.07
CA ASP A 123 -25.68 7.58 -15.04
C ASP A 123 -24.50 6.71 -15.50
N LYS A 124 -23.58 6.44 -14.58
CA LYS A 124 -22.38 5.64 -14.87
C LYS A 124 -22.40 4.33 -14.11
N VAL A 125 -22.31 3.22 -14.85
CA VAL A 125 -22.04 1.89 -14.29
C VAL A 125 -20.52 1.65 -14.25
N ILE A 126 -20.01 1.28 -13.08
CA ILE A 126 -18.60 1.06 -12.77
C ILE A 126 -18.45 -0.36 -12.24
N ASN A 127 -17.68 -1.21 -12.93
CA ASN A 127 -17.36 -2.54 -12.44
C ASN A 127 -16.15 -2.49 -11.51
N LEU A 128 -16.35 -2.79 -10.23
CA LEU A 128 -15.31 -2.81 -9.23
C LEU A 128 -14.37 -3.99 -9.43
N THR A 129 -13.07 -3.74 -9.34
CA THR A 129 -12.02 -4.75 -9.50
C THR A 129 -10.97 -4.62 -8.42
N THR A 130 -10.33 -5.74 -8.11
CA THR A 130 -9.21 -5.86 -7.19
C THR A 130 -8.06 -6.61 -7.88
N ASN A 131 -6.85 -6.45 -7.34
CA ASN A 131 -5.68 -7.18 -7.85
C ASN A 131 -5.71 -8.70 -7.57
N ARG A 132 -6.69 -9.16 -6.79
CA ARG A 132 -7.00 -10.57 -6.52
C ARG A 132 -8.50 -10.76 -6.47
N GLY A 133 -9.01 -11.87 -7.02
CA GLY A 133 -10.45 -12.20 -6.98
C GLY A 133 -10.95 -12.66 -5.62
N GLY A 134 -12.28 -12.81 -5.52
CA GLY A 134 -12.98 -13.27 -4.31
C GLY A 134 -13.21 -12.15 -3.29
N ALA A 135 -13.43 -10.94 -3.76
CA ALA A 135 -13.66 -9.77 -2.92
C ALA A 135 -15.13 -9.39 -2.91
N ASP A 136 -15.68 -9.14 -1.72
CA ASP A 136 -16.97 -8.48 -1.53
C ASP A 136 -16.74 -6.98 -1.33
N PHE A 137 -17.59 -6.16 -1.95
CA PHE A 137 -17.47 -4.71 -1.90
C PHE A 137 -18.56 -4.07 -1.04
N LEU A 138 -18.22 -2.95 -0.42
CA LEU A 138 -19.14 -2.09 0.32
C LEU A 138 -18.80 -0.62 0.11
N ILE A 139 -19.83 0.23 0.12
CA ILE A 139 -19.66 1.68 0.26
C ILE A 139 -19.36 1.95 1.73
N ALA A 140 -18.17 2.49 2.01
CA ALA A 140 -17.68 2.76 3.35
C ALA A 140 -17.91 4.21 3.81
N GLY A 141 -18.23 5.08 2.86
CA GLY A 141 -18.42 6.51 3.08
C GLY A 141 -18.15 7.31 1.80
N GLY A 142 -17.78 8.57 1.98
CA GLY A 142 -17.42 9.49 0.90
C GLY A 142 -18.35 10.70 0.88
N ALA A 143 -17.85 11.81 0.31
CA ALA A 143 -18.59 13.07 0.31
C ALA A 143 -19.92 12.98 -0.44
N ASP A 144 -20.00 12.09 -1.43
CA ASP A 144 -21.13 11.97 -2.35
C ASP A 144 -21.78 10.58 -2.29
N GLU A 145 -21.61 9.82 -1.19
CA GLU A 145 -22.04 8.42 -1.07
C GLU A 145 -23.50 8.18 -1.48
N ASN A 146 -24.38 9.16 -1.24
CA ASN A 146 -25.81 9.12 -1.55
C ASN A 146 -26.10 9.14 -3.06
N LYS A 147 -25.13 9.52 -3.90
CA LYS A 147 -25.22 9.44 -5.36
C LYS A 147 -24.75 8.10 -5.91
N PHE A 148 -24.30 7.19 -5.05
CA PHE A 148 -23.81 5.89 -5.45
C PHE A 148 -24.71 4.77 -4.89
N SER A 149 -24.90 3.74 -5.69
CA SER A 149 -25.54 2.50 -5.26
C SER A 149 -24.67 1.32 -5.66
N LEU A 150 -24.64 0.27 -4.83
CA LEU A 150 -23.78 -0.88 -5.03
C LEU A 150 -24.58 -2.18 -4.98
N SER A 151 -24.41 -3.02 -5.99
CA SER A 151 -24.96 -4.37 -6.04
C SER A 151 -23.88 -5.35 -6.53
N GLY A 152 -23.42 -6.23 -5.64
CA GLY A 152 -22.28 -7.10 -5.93
C GLY A 152 -21.02 -6.30 -6.27
N THR A 153 -20.50 -6.46 -7.48
CA THR A 153 -19.34 -5.70 -7.99
C THR A 153 -19.73 -4.45 -8.78
N THR A 154 -21.03 -4.20 -8.97
CA THR A 154 -21.55 -3.13 -9.82
C THR A 154 -21.87 -1.89 -8.98
N LEU A 155 -20.99 -0.89 -9.08
CA LEU A 155 -21.20 0.44 -8.51
C LEU A 155 -21.89 1.32 -9.57
N THR A 156 -23.03 1.92 -9.23
CA THR A 156 -23.75 2.84 -10.12
C THR A 156 -23.71 4.23 -9.54
N PHE A 157 -23.19 5.19 -10.31
CA PHE A 157 -23.21 6.61 -10.01
C PHE A 157 -24.42 7.27 -10.70
N LYS A 158 -25.20 8.02 -9.92
CA LYS A 158 -26.29 8.87 -10.42
C LYS A 158 -25.72 10.22 -10.85
N ALA A 159 -25.63 10.43 -12.16
CA ALA A 159 -25.06 11.65 -12.71
C ALA A 159 -25.98 12.84 -12.46
N THR A 160 -25.37 14.01 -12.37
CA THR A 160 -26.08 15.29 -12.35
C THR A 160 -25.70 16.08 -13.58
N ASP A 161 -26.42 17.17 -13.76
CA ASP A 161 -26.00 18.35 -14.51
C ASP A 161 -24.53 18.74 -14.23
N PHE A 162 -23.85 19.24 -15.25
CA PHE A 162 -22.49 19.74 -15.16
C PHE A 162 -22.47 20.99 -14.27
N GLU A 163 -23.44 21.89 -14.40
CA GLU A 163 -23.63 23.16 -13.69
C GLU A 163 -23.97 22.97 -12.20
N ALA A 164 -24.35 21.76 -11.79
CA ALA A 164 -24.82 21.48 -10.42
C ALA A 164 -23.77 21.73 -9.32
N ARG A 165 -22.47 21.79 -9.67
CA ARG A 165 -21.37 22.11 -8.74
C ARG A 165 -20.13 22.63 -9.48
N ASP A 166 -19.21 23.27 -8.77
CA ASP A 166 -18.02 23.90 -9.38
C ASP A 166 -16.89 22.92 -9.70
N ASP A 167 -16.60 21.95 -8.83
CA ASP A 167 -15.46 21.03 -8.97
C ASP A 167 -15.70 19.86 -9.95
N LYS A 168 -16.92 19.75 -10.50
CA LYS A 168 -17.37 18.75 -11.48
C LYS A 168 -17.05 17.29 -11.12
N THR A 169 -16.80 17.01 -9.84
CA THR A 169 -16.31 15.71 -9.39
C THR A 169 -17.15 15.16 -8.25
N TYR A 170 -17.24 13.84 -8.20
CA TYR A 170 -17.99 13.09 -7.21
C TYR A 170 -17.15 11.96 -6.67
N SER A 171 -17.16 11.76 -5.35
CA SER A 171 -16.30 10.78 -4.70
C SER A 171 -17.06 9.84 -3.77
N VAL A 172 -16.67 8.57 -3.81
CA VAL A 172 -17.18 7.53 -2.91
C VAL A 172 -16.03 6.67 -2.39
N GLU A 173 -16.02 6.37 -1.10
CA GLU A 173 -15.07 5.45 -0.50
C GLU A 173 -15.60 4.01 -0.60
N ILE A 174 -14.83 3.13 -1.22
CA ILE A 174 -15.13 1.72 -1.37
C ILE A 174 -14.18 0.89 -0.52
N THR A 175 -14.73 -0.06 0.23
CA THR A 175 -13.95 -1.12 0.88
C THR A 175 -14.17 -2.45 0.15
N ALA A 176 -13.09 -3.17 -0.07
CA ALA A 176 -13.07 -4.55 -0.56
C ALA A 176 -12.62 -5.49 0.57
N ASN A 177 -13.37 -6.55 0.79
CA ASN A 177 -13.09 -7.58 1.78
C ASN A 177 -12.86 -8.91 1.09
N ARG A 178 -11.71 -9.53 1.32
CA ARG A 178 -11.37 -10.84 0.76
C ARG A 178 -11.06 -11.82 1.89
N ALA A 179 -11.75 -12.95 1.90
CA ALA A 179 -11.48 -14.01 2.86
C ALA A 179 -10.07 -14.59 2.67
N GLY A 180 -9.37 -14.84 3.78
CA GLY A 180 -8.09 -15.53 3.74
C GLY A 180 -8.23 -16.97 3.24
N THR A 181 -7.25 -17.45 2.48
CA THR A 181 -7.20 -18.86 2.04
C THR A 181 -6.48 -19.72 3.07
N ASN A 182 -6.88 -20.99 3.22
CA ASN A 182 -6.22 -21.97 4.11
C ASN A 182 -6.10 -21.50 5.58
N GLY A 183 -7.13 -20.82 6.10
CA GLY A 183 -7.11 -20.29 7.47
C GLY A 183 -6.24 -19.04 7.64
N GLY A 184 -5.78 -18.43 6.54
CA GLY A 184 -5.13 -17.13 6.56
C GLY A 184 -6.05 -16.02 7.06
N ALA A 185 -5.46 -14.91 7.50
CA ALA A 185 -6.22 -13.72 7.89
C ALA A 185 -6.98 -13.13 6.69
N ASN A 186 -8.11 -12.49 6.99
CA ASN A 186 -8.85 -11.73 5.98
C ASN A 186 -8.04 -10.52 5.50
N GLU A 187 -8.18 -10.20 4.22
CA GLU A 187 -7.56 -9.06 3.59
C GLU A 187 -8.58 -7.97 3.34
N HIS A 188 -8.17 -6.72 3.57
CA HIS A 188 -9.02 -5.55 3.39
C HIS A 188 -8.27 -4.48 2.60
N ALA A 189 -8.99 -3.78 1.73
CA ALA A 189 -8.47 -2.65 0.99
C ALA A 189 -9.53 -1.56 0.88
N THR A 190 -9.13 -0.31 1.10
CA THR A 190 -9.99 0.87 0.92
C THR A 190 -9.47 1.72 -0.22
N LYS A 191 -10.38 2.34 -0.98
CA LYS A 191 -10.04 3.26 -2.06
C LYS A 191 -11.18 4.25 -2.29
N THR A 192 -10.87 5.53 -2.42
CA THR A 192 -11.77 6.54 -2.96
C THR A 192 -11.82 6.42 -4.48
N ILE A 193 -13.02 6.26 -5.04
CA ILE A 193 -13.29 6.32 -6.47
C ILE A 193 -13.86 7.68 -6.80
N THR A 194 -13.29 8.35 -7.80
CA THR A 194 -13.73 9.64 -8.30
C THR A 194 -14.41 9.49 -9.65
N VAL A 195 -15.55 10.18 -9.82
CA VAL A 195 -16.26 10.33 -11.08
C VAL A 195 -16.26 11.81 -11.48
N THR A 196 -15.69 12.13 -12.65
CA THR A 196 -15.77 13.47 -13.23
C THR A 196 -16.95 13.55 -14.19
N VAL A 197 -17.81 14.56 -14.02
CA VAL A 197 -18.89 14.87 -14.96
C VAL A 197 -18.34 15.77 -16.06
N THR A 198 -18.65 15.44 -17.31
CA THR A 198 -18.25 16.23 -18.49
C THR A 198 -19.44 16.92 -19.11
N ASP A 199 -19.24 18.19 -19.43
CA ASP A 199 -20.16 19.10 -20.12
C ASP A 199 -20.57 18.57 -21.51
N LEU A 200 -21.86 18.58 -21.78
CA LEU A 200 -22.44 18.51 -23.11
C LEU A 200 -23.03 19.88 -23.45
N ASP A 201 -22.80 20.36 -24.66
CA ASP A 201 -23.37 21.63 -25.16
C ASP A 201 -24.90 21.51 -25.32
N ASP A 202 -25.63 21.58 -24.21
CA ASP A 202 -27.09 21.48 -24.12
C ASP A 202 -27.76 22.76 -23.61
N GLU A 203 -26.97 23.75 -23.20
CA GLU A 203 -27.44 25.05 -22.74
C GLU A 203 -27.67 26.03 -23.91
N ALA A 204 -28.85 26.64 -23.98
CA ALA A 204 -29.15 27.63 -25.01
C ALA A 204 -28.35 28.93 -24.78
N PRO A 205 -27.89 29.64 -25.84
CA PRO A 205 -27.26 30.95 -25.68
C PRO A 205 -28.19 31.92 -24.95
N THR A 206 -27.75 32.46 -23.82
CA THR A 206 -28.59 33.30 -22.96
C THR A 206 -28.56 34.79 -23.33
N ASP A 207 -27.69 35.21 -24.25
CA ASP A 207 -27.49 36.63 -24.55
C ASP A 207 -27.98 37.02 -25.96
N ILE A 208 -29.18 37.61 -26.02
CA ILE A 208 -29.64 38.36 -27.19
C ILE A 208 -29.42 39.85 -26.88
N GLN A 209 -28.26 40.37 -27.27
CA GLN A 209 -28.03 41.82 -27.30
C GLN A 209 -28.69 42.41 -28.56
N ILE A 210 -29.88 43.01 -28.41
CA ILE A 210 -30.43 43.89 -29.46
C ILE A 210 -29.79 45.27 -29.27
N ASN A 211 -28.82 45.61 -30.11
CA ASN A 211 -28.36 46.99 -30.26
C ASN A 211 -29.39 47.75 -31.12
N ASP A 212 -30.43 48.29 -30.50
CA ASP A 212 -31.36 49.23 -31.15
C ASP A 212 -30.65 50.57 -31.43
N ALA A 213 -29.87 50.59 -32.49
CA ALA A 213 -29.24 51.81 -33.01
C ALA A 213 -29.67 52.07 -34.46
N VAL A 214 -30.98 52.12 -34.72
CA VAL A 214 -31.52 52.75 -35.94
C VAL A 214 -32.86 53.43 -35.63
N PHE A 215 -32.82 54.66 -35.09
CA PHE A 215 -33.89 55.63 -35.36
C PHE A 215 -33.44 56.44 -36.58
N ILE A 216 -33.97 56.09 -37.76
CA ILE A 216 -33.83 56.91 -38.96
C ILE A 216 -34.73 58.13 -38.73
N ASP A 217 -34.14 59.28 -38.39
CA ASP A 217 -34.90 60.50 -38.21
C ASP A 217 -35.53 60.89 -39.57
N GLY A 218 -36.85 60.85 -39.61
CA GLY A 218 -37.64 61.05 -40.81
C GLY A 218 -37.56 62.50 -41.28
N TYR A 219 -36.79 62.73 -42.33
CA TYR A 219 -36.89 63.97 -43.11
C TYR A 219 -38.27 64.05 -43.77
N VAL A 220 -39.12 64.98 -43.31
CA VAL A 220 -40.34 65.39 -44.01
C VAL A 220 -39.97 66.43 -45.07
N PHE A 221 -40.11 66.07 -46.35
CA PHE A 221 -40.14 67.03 -47.44
C PHE A 221 -41.57 67.56 -47.63
N SER A 222 -41.79 68.87 -47.53
CA SER A 222 -43.01 69.48 -48.08
C SER A 222 -42.76 69.95 -49.51
N CYS A 223 -43.62 69.53 -50.43
CA CYS A 223 -43.69 70.11 -51.78
C CYS A 223 -44.65 71.32 -51.74
N ARG A 224 -44.27 72.37 -52.47
CA ARG A 224 -45.03 73.61 -52.68
C ARG A 224 -46.43 73.37 -53.24
#